data_AF-A0A6M5YNE6-F1
#
_entry.id   AF-A0A6M5YNE6-F1
#
_cell.length_a   1.000
_cell.length_b   1.000
_cell.length_c   1.000
_cell.angle_alpha   90.00
_cell.angle_beta   90.00
_cell.angle_gamma   90.00
#
_symmetry.space_group_name_H-M   'P 1'
#
loop_
_entity.id
_entity.type
_entity.pdbx_description
1 polymer ?
#
loop_
_entity_poly.entity_id
_entity_poly.type
_entity_poly.pdbx_seq_one_letter_code
_entity_poly.pdbx_strand_id
1 'polypeptide(L)'
;MAVATFDTLKFANTLKAGVPPAQAEAEAQAFAEVVQLNLKELVTKDDLAAATKELKQEITDAKNVAKQDLKDAEQRLNSKIDNATAELKVQLAQVKGELVLIRWMLGVTVGGIVAILIRLFLMRGPIS
;
A
#
# COMPACT_ATOMS: atom_id res chain seq x y z
N MET A 1 19.67 34.55 10.83
CA MET A 1 18.36 35.21 11.02
C MET A 1 18.57 36.68 11.32
N ALA A 2 18.04 37.57 10.49
CA ALA A 2 17.79 38.95 10.90
C ALA A 2 16.38 38.98 11.49
N VAL A 3 16.27 38.89 12.81
CA VAL A 3 15.04 39.30 13.48
C VAL A 3 14.96 40.81 13.25
N ALA A 4 13.86 41.30 12.69
CA ALA A 4 13.62 42.73 12.62
C ALA A 4 13.62 43.26 14.07
N THR A 5 14.71 43.89 14.50
CA THR A 5 14.83 44.43 15.84
C THR A 5 13.99 45.69 15.92
N PHE A 6 13.11 45.77 16.91
CA PHE A 6 12.36 46.99 17.17
C PHE A 6 13.29 48.03 17.81
N ASP A 7 13.47 49.18 17.15
CA ASP A 7 14.30 50.28 17.65
C ASP A 7 13.47 51.20 18.55
N THR A 8 13.46 50.87 19.84
CA THR A 8 12.73 51.58 20.90
C THR A 8 13.11 53.06 20.98
N LEU A 9 14.40 53.40 20.80
CA LEU A 9 14.87 54.78 20.90
C LEU A 9 14.42 55.63 19.72
N LYS A 10 14.52 55.09 18.50
CA LYS A 10 14.02 55.76 17.30
C LYS A 10 12.51 55.97 17.38
N PHE A 11 11.76 54.99 17.91
CA PHE A 11 10.31 55.10 18.11
C PHE A 11 9.94 56.14 19.17
N ALA A 12 10.59 56.14 20.35
CA ALA A 12 10.39 57.14 21.39
C ALA A 12 10.69 58.56 20.87
N ASN A 13 11.78 58.73 20.12
CA ASN A 13 12.11 60.03 19.52
C ASN A 13 11.10 60.48 18.47
N THR A 14 10.43 59.54 17.79
CA THR A 14 9.33 59.85 16.87
C THR A 14 8.08 60.32 17.63
N LEU A 15 7.75 59.69 18.76
CA LEU A 15 6.62 60.07 19.61
C LEU A 15 6.79 61.45 20.26
N LYS A 16 8.03 61.87 20.55
CA LYS A 16 8.36 63.20 21.11
C LYS A 16 7.88 64.38 20.23
N ALA A 17 7.46 64.14 18.99
CA ALA A 17 6.84 65.16 18.12
C ALA A 17 5.47 65.65 18.61
N GLY A 18 4.83 64.97 19.55
CA GLY A 18 3.56 65.39 20.15
C GLY A 18 3.27 64.83 21.55
N VAL A 19 4.13 63.93 22.04
CA VAL A 19 4.00 63.28 23.35
C VAL A 19 5.14 63.76 24.28
N PRO A 20 4.87 64.07 25.56
CA PRO A 20 5.90 64.41 26.53
C PRO A 20 7.01 63.35 26.59
N PRO A 21 8.29 63.73 26.79
CA PRO A 21 9.42 62.80 26.69
C PRO A 21 9.28 61.53 27.54
N ALA A 22 8.82 61.68 28.80
CA ALA A 22 8.65 60.55 29.71
C ALA A 22 7.53 59.59 29.27
N GLN A 23 6.45 60.11 28.67
CA GLN A 23 5.36 59.28 28.14
C GLN A 23 5.78 58.59 26.83
N ALA A 24 6.48 59.30 25.95
CA ALA A 24 7.01 58.75 24.71
C ALA A 24 7.97 57.58 24.95
N GLU A 25 8.81 57.67 25.99
CA GLU A 25 9.71 56.59 26.40
C GLU A 25 8.95 55.41 27.02
N ALA A 26 7.98 55.68 27.90
CA ALA A 26 7.16 54.63 28.51
C ALA A 26 6.32 53.85 27.47
N GLU A 27 5.69 54.54 26.51
CA GLU A 27 4.91 53.94 25.44
C GLU A 27 5.78 53.11 24.49
N ALA A 28 6.94 53.64 24.10
CA ALA A 28 7.89 52.92 23.26
C ALA A 28 8.36 51.63 23.92
N GLN A 29 8.59 51.66 25.22
CA GLN A 29 9.09 50.51 25.98
C GLN A 29 8.01 49.45 26.18
N ALA A 30 6.78 49.84 26.51
CA ALA A 30 5.65 48.92 26.58
C ALA A 30 5.37 48.24 25.23
N PHE A 31 5.45 49.00 24.13
CA PHE A 31 5.25 48.44 22.79
C PHE A 31 6.41 47.52 22.37
N ALA A 32 7.65 47.89 22.68
CA ALA A 32 8.82 47.04 22.42
C ALA A 32 8.71 45.69 23.13
N GLU A 33 8.20 45.67 24.36
CA GLU A 33 8.02 44.45 25.14
C GLU A 33 6.98 43.51 24.50
N VAL A 34 5.84 44.06 24.05
CA VAL A 34 4.81 43.29 23.32
C VAL A 34 5.33 42.75 21.99
N VAL A 35 6.10 43.54 21.24
CA VAL A 35 6.69 43.10 19.97
C VAL A 35 7.72 42.00 20.20
N GLN A 36 8.58 42.12 21.21
CA GLN A 36 9.57 41.09 21.53
C GLN A 36 8.92 39.78 21.99
N LEU A 37 7.87 39.85 22.81
CA LEU A 37 7.11 38.68 23.22
C LEU A 37 6.50 37.96 22.01
N ASN A 38 5.88 38.70 21.08
CA ASN A 38 5.28 38.11 19.87
C ASN A 38 6.33 37.53 18.91
N LEU A 39 7.49 38.16 18.76
CA LEU A 39 8.55 37.68 17.86
C LEU A 39 9.23 36.40 18.37
N LYS A 40 9.15 36.12 19.67
CA LYS A 40 9.80 34.96 20.31
C LYS A 40 9.14 33.62 19.95
N GLU A 41 7.85 33.62 19.63
CA GLU A 41 7.07 32.41 19.34
C GLU A 41 6.85 32.17 17.84
N LEU A 42 7.45 32.99 16.96
CA LEU A 42 7.28 32.85 15.52
C LEU A 42 8.11 31.69 14.97
N VAL A 43 7.43 30.82 14.22
CA VAL A 43 8.08 29.85 13.34
C VAL A 43 8.89 30.60 12.29
N THR A 44 10.15 30.23 12.15
CA THR A 44 11.09 30.88 11.23
C THR A 44 11.05 30.21 9.86
N LYS A 45 11.61 30.90 8.85
CA LYS A 45 11.79 30.28 7.53
C LYS A 45 12.69 29.05 7.57
N ASP A 46 13.65 29.04 8.48
CA ASP A 46 14.59 27.92 8.65
C ASP A 46 13.86 26.71 9.24
N ASP A 47 12.97 26.92 10.22
CA ASP A 47 12.10 25.86 10.78
C ASP A 47 11.20 25.25 9.70
N LEU A 48 10.58 26.10 8.87
CA LEU A 48 9.75 25.64 7.76
C LEU A 48 10.56 24.88 6.70
N ALA A 49 11.78 25.34 6.41
CA ALA A 49 12.68 24.67 5.47
C ALA A 49 13.12 23.30 6.00
N ALA A 50 13.40 23.20 7.31
CA ALA A 50 13.72 21.94 7.98
C ALA A 50 12.55 20.96 7.90
N ALA A 51 11.34 21.39 8.29
CA ALA A 51 10.13 20.56 8.20
C ALA A 51 9.83 20.13 6.75
N THR A 52 10.01 21.02 5.77
CA THR A 52 9.82 20.70 4.35
C THR A 52 10.82 19.64 3.88
N LYS A 53 12.07 19.72 4.34
CA LYS A 53 13.11 18.74 4.00
C LYS A 53 12.79 17.38 4.61
N GLU A 54 12.37 17.35 5.87
CA GLU A 54 11.96 16.13 6.58
C GLU A 54 10.77 15.46 5.89
N LEU A 55 9.71 16.21 5.60
CA LEU A 55 8.55 15.69 4.87
C LEU A 55 8.91 15.15 3.48
N LYS A 56 9.81 15.80 2.74
CA LYS A 56 10.28 15.28 1.45
C LYS A 56 11.04 13.96 1.60
N GLN A 57 11.81 13.82 2.67
CA GLN A 57 12.52 12.58 2.98
C GLN A 57 11.53 11.47 3.31
N GLU A 58 10.59 11.71 4.22
CA GLU A 58 9.55 10.74 4.59
C GLU A 58 8.69 10.30 3.40
N ILE A 59 8.31 11.23 2.53
CA ILE A 59 7.57 10.91 1.29
C ILE A 59 8.41 10.02 0.37
N THR A 60 9.71 10.28 0.26
CA THR A 60 10.62 9.47 -0.55
C THR A 60 10.76 8.06 0.01
N ASP A 61 10.88 7.95 1.33
CA ASP A 61 11.01 6.67 2.02
C ASP A 61 9.71 5.87 1.93
N ALA A 62 8.56 6.48 2.19
CA ALA A 62 7.24 5.87 2.03
C ALA A 62 7.00 5.39 0.59
N LYS A 63 7.41 6.17 -0.41
CA LYS A 63 7.33 5.79 -1.83
C LYS A 63 8.19 4.56 -2.13
N ASN A 64 9.39 4.49 -1.57
CA ASN A 64 10.28 3.35 -1.78
C ASN A 64 9.73 2.08 -1.12
N VAL A 65 9.20 2.18 0.09
CA VAL A 65 8.52 1.08 0.79
C VAL A 65 7.32 0.59 -0.02
N ALA A 66 6.43 1.49 -0.44
CA ALA A 66 5.25 1.12 -1.24
C ALA A 66 5.63 0.43 -2.57
N LYS A 67 6.71 0.87 -3.21
CA LYS A 67 7.22 0.23 -4.43
C LYS A 67 7.75 -1.18 -4.17
N GLN A 68 8.43 -1.38 -3.03
CA GLN A 68 8.91 -2.69 -2.62
C GLN A 68 7.74 -3.62 -2.30
N ASP A 69 6.78 -3.18 -1.49
CA ASP A 69 5.59 -3.96 -1.15
C ASP A 69 4.80 -4.39 -2.39
N LEU A 70 4.68 -3.50 -3.39
CA LEU A 70 4.04 -3.83 -4.65
C LEU A 70 4.78 -4.95 -5.39
N LYS A 71 6.12 -4.85 -5.48
CA LYS A 71 6.95 -5.88 -6.11
C LYS A 71 6.83 -7.22 -5.39
N ASP A 72 6.83 -7.21 -4.06
CA ASP A 72 6.71 -8.42 -3.25
C ASP A 72 5.31 -9.05 -3.40
N ALA A 73 4.27 -8.23 -3.50
CA ALA A 73 2.91 -8.68 -3.79
C ALA A 73 2.79 -9.30 -5.18
N GLU A 74 3.38 -8.69 -6.22
CA GLU A 74 3.42 -9.24 -7.57
C GLU A 74 4.13 -10.60 -7.60
N GLN A 75 5.28 -10.71 -6.94
CA GLN A 75 6.01 -11.98 -6.84
C GLN A 75 5.17 -13.05 -6.14
N ARG A 76 4.54 -12.72 -5.01
CA ARG A 76 3.68 -13.64 -4.28
C ARG A 76 2.48 -14.09 -5.12
N LEU A 77 1.88 -13.20 -5.91
CA LEU A 77 0.79 -13.54 -6.81
C LEU A 77 1.25 -14.48 -7.91
N ASN A 78 2.39 -14.20 -8.55
CA ASN A 78 2.95 -15.08 -9.57
C ASN A 78 3.22 -16.49 -9.02
N SER A 79 3.85 -16.60 -7.85
CA SER A 79 4.06 -17.91 -7.21
C SER A 79 2.76 -18.64 -6.88
N LYS A 80 1.71 -17.92 -6.44
CA LYS A 80 0.39 -18.52 -6.22
C LYS A 80 -0.25 -19.01 -7.51
N ILE A 81 -0.12 -18.26 -8.61
CA ILE A 81 -0.62 -18.64 -9.93
C ILE A 81 0.12 -19.88 -10.45
N ASP A 82 1.44 -19.93 -10.31
CA ASP A 82 2.24 -21.08 -10.71
C ASP A 82 1.86 -22.34 -9.92
N ASN A 83 1.72 -22.21 -8.59
CA ASN A 83 1.27 -23.30 -7.73
C ASN A 83 -0.14 -23.78 -8.09
N ALA A 84 -1.09 -22.86 -8.26
CA ALA A 84 -2.45 -23.22 -8.66
C ALA A 84 -2.49 -23.89 -10.04
N THR A 85 -1.66 -23.44 -10.98
CA THR A 85 -1.53 -24.04 -12.31
C THR A 85 -0.95 -25.46 -12.23
N ALA A 86 0.05 -25.67 -11.36
CA ALA A 86 0.63 -26.98 -11.12
C ALA A 86 -0.38 -27.94 -10.48
N GLU A 87 -1.10 -27.50 -9.46
CA GLU A 87 -2.17 -28.26 -8.81
C GLU A 87 -3.26 -28.67 -9.80
N LEU A 88 -3.72 -27.74 -10.65
CA LEU A 88 -4.72 -28.04 -11.68
C LEU A 88 -4.21 -29.07 -12.70
N LYS A 89 -2.95 -29.01 -13.11
CA LYS A 89 -2.36 -29.99 -14.02
C LYS A 89 -2.34 -31.40 -13.40
N VAL A 90 -1.99 -31.50 -12.11
CA VAL A 90 -1.99 -32.77 -11.38
C VAL A 90 -3.40 -33.34 -11.28
N GLN A 91 -4.38 -32.53 -10.87
CA GLN A 91 -5.78 -32.97 -10.78
C GLN A 91 -6.32 -33.41 -12.15
N LEU A 92 -6.01 -32.69 -13.22
CA LEU A 92 -6.42 -33.06 -14.57
C LEU A 92 -5.78 -34.38 -15.03
N ALA A 93 -4.52 -34.63 -14.68
CA ALA A 93 -3.88 -35.91 -14.95
C ALA A 93 -4.55 -37.06 -14.18
N GLN A 94 -4.89 -36.82 -12.91
CA GLN A 94 -5.61 -37.79 -12.09
C GLN A 94 -7.00 -38.11 -12.68
N VAL A 95 -7.81 -37.10 -13.00
CA VAL A 95 -9.13 -37.29 -13.63
C VAL A 95 -9.01 -38.05 -14.95
N LYS A 96 -8.01 -37.74 -15.78
CA LYS A 96 -7.75 -38.51 -17.01
C LYS A 96 -7.43 -39.98 -16.72
N GLY A 97 -6.63 -40.26 -15.70
CA GLY A 97 -6.31 -41.62 -15.27
C GLY A 97 -7.56 -42.38 -14.81
N GLU A 98 -8.37 -41.76 -13.97
CA GLU A 98 -9.65 -42.31 -13.50
C GLU A 98 -10.61 -42.58 -14.67
N LEU A 99 -10.71 -41.68 -15.64
CA LEU A 99 -11.52 -41.88 -16.85
C LEU A 99 -11.04 -43.03 -17.71
N VAL A 100 -9.71 -43.20 -17.87
CA VAL A 100 -9.15 -44.34 -18.60
C VAL A 100 -9.48 -45.65 -17.89
N LEU A 101 -9.38 -45.69 -16.57
CA LEU A 101 -9.75 -46.85 -15.77
C LEU A 101 -11.23 -47.19 -15.92
N ILE A 102 -12.12 -46.20 -15.78
CA ILE A 102 -13.57 -46.37 -15.98
C ILE A 102 -13.86 -46.88 -17.40
N ARG A 103 -13.20 -46.34 -18.43
CA ARG A 103 -13.36 -46.79 -19.81
C ARG A 103 -13.02 -48.28 -19.97
N TRP A 104 -11.95 -48.75 -19.33
CA TRP A 104 -11.59 -50.18 -19.36
C TRP A 104 -12.58 -51.06 -18.58
N MET A 105 -12.99 -50.63 -17.39
CA MET A 105 -13.97 -51.37 -16.59
C MET A 105 -15.31 -51.53 -17.32
N LEU A 106 -15.79 -50.46 -17.97
CA LEU A 106 -16.99 -50.51 -18.79
C LEU A 106 -16.84 -51.47 -19.97
N GLY A 107 -15.70 -51.46 -20.66
CA GLY A 107 -15.40 -52.39 -21.75
C GLY A 107 -15.45 -53.86 -21.31
N VAL A 108 -14.83 -54.18 -20.17
CA VAL A 108 -14.86 -55.53 -19.60
C VAL A 108 -16.28 -55.92 -19.18
N THR A 109 -17.01 -55.01 -18.54
CA THR A 109 -18.39 -55.26 -18.08
C THR A 109 -19.33 -55.55 -19.26
N VAL A 110 -19.31 -54.69 -20.28
CA VAL A 110 -20.13 -54.87 -21.49
C VAL A 110 -19.71 -56.15 -22.24
N GLY A 111 -18.41 -56.39 -22.41
CA GLY A 111 -17.90 -57.60 -23.05
C GLY A 111 -18.31 -58.88 -22.31
N GLY A 112 -18.28 -58.87 -20.98
CA GLY A 112 -18.76 -59.97 -20.14
C GLY A 112 -20.24 -60.27 -20.35
N ILE A 113 -21.08 -59.22 -20.40
CA ILE A 113 -22.52 -59.37 -20.70
C ILE A 113 -22.72 -59.98 -22.10
N VAL A 114 -22.01 -59.47 -23.12
CA VAL A 114 -22.10 -59.99 -24.51
C VAL A 114 -21.67 -61.46 -24.59
N ALA A 115 -20.57 -61.84 -23.93
CA ALA A 115 -20.10 -63.22 -23.92
C ALA A 115 -21.12 -64.19 -23.29
N ILE A 116 -21.79 -63.76 -22.21
CA ILE A 116 -22.88 -64.53 -21.60
C ILE A 116 -24.04 -64.70 -22.59
N LEU A 117 -24.45 -63.64 -23.27
CA LEU A 117 -25.54 -63.70 -24.26
C LEU A 117 -25.21 -64.64 -25.43
N ILE A 118 -23.98 -64.58 -25.97
CA ILE A 118 -23.54 -65.50 -27.04
C ILE A 118 -23.58 -66.95 -26.56
N ARG A 119 -23.04 -67.22 -25.36
CA ARG A 119 -23.04 -68.57 -24.78
C ARG A 119 -24.46 -69.11 -24.58
N LEU A 120 -25.37 -68.26 -24.09
CA LEU A 120 -26.76 -68.62 -23.87
C LEU A 120 -27.50 -68.94 -25.19
N PHE A 121 -27.19 -68.21 -26.27
CA PHE A 121 -27.72 -68.47 -27.60
C PHE A 121 -27.17 -69.76 -28.19
N LEU A 122 -25.86 -70.00 -28.11
CA LEU A 122 -25.24 -71.23 -28.60
C LEU A 122 -25.65 -72.49 -27.83
N MET A 123 -25.97 -72.36 -26.53
CA MET A 123 -26.48 -73.48 -25.72
C MET A 123 -27.94 -73.85 -26.04
N ARG A 124 -28.73 -72.92 -26.57
CA ARG A 124 -30.04 -73.23 -27.16
C ARG A 124 -29.82 -73.64 -28.61
N GLY A 125 -29.46 -74.91 -28.85
CA GLY A 125 -29.32 -75.47 -30.20
C GLY A 125 -30.56 -75.20 -31.10
N PRO A 126 -30.44 -75.31 -32.43
CA PRO A 126 -31.50 -74.93 -33.36
C PRO A 126 -32.80 -75.64 -32.99
N ILE A 127 -33.84 -74.85 -32.71
CA ILE A 127 -35.20 -75.35 -32.58
C ILE A 127 -35.56 -75.85 -33.98
N SER A 128 -35.51 -77.17 -34.16
CA SER A 128 -36.04 -77.85 -35.35
C SER A 128 -37.55 -77.71 -35.38
#